data_AF-A0A6F8YCD8-F1
#
_entry.id   AF-A0A6F8YCD8-F1
#
_cell.length_a   1.000
_cell.length_b   1.000
_cell.length_c   1.000
_cell.angle_alpha   90.00
_cell.angle_beta   90.00
_cell.angle_gamma   90.00
#
_symmetry.space_group_name_H-M   'P 1'
#
loop_
_entity.id
_entity.type
_entity.pdbx_description
1 polymer ?
#
loop_
_entity_poly.entity_id
_entity_poly.type
_entity_poly.pdbx_seq_one_letter_code
_entity_poly.pdbx_strand_id
1 'polypeptide(L)'
;MGMDPGGYPSDVESSNYDAGFGDCRAGGPEPTYGDGVVTPHAAFLALPYAKRAVVDNLAKLKANLGAYGPGGFYDAVAVRSGTVAERYLALDQAMIMGALGNELGDGSIHRAFVTPQIERALRPLMAMETFNVPARQGAV
;
A
#
# COMPACT_ATOMS: atom_id res chain seq x y z
N MET A 1 -6.84 -9.28 -1.55
CA MET A 1 -6.82 -8.91 -0.11
C MET A 1 -6.53 -7.43 -0.03
N GLY A 2 -7.48 -6.63 0.46
CA GLY A 2 -7.29 -5.20 0.74
C GLY A 2 -8.03 -4.17 -0.14
N MET A 3 -8.44 -4.49 -1.38
CA MET A 3 -9.24 -3.60 -2.25
C MET A 3 -9.95 -4.45 -3.32
N ASP A 4 -11.18 -4.89 -3.10
CA ASP A 4 -11.64 -6.17 -3.67
C ASP A 4 -12.49 -6.14 -4.96
N PRO A 5 -12.33 -7.12 -5.87
CA PRO A 5 -13.53 -7.90 -6.28
C PRO A 5 -13.39 -9.45 -6.32
N GLY A 6 -12.39 -10.07 -5.69
CA GLY A 6 -12.29 -11.52 -5.49
C GLY A 6 -11.64 -11.97 -4.17
N GLY A 7 -11.99 -11.37 -3.04
CA GLY A 7 -11.23 -11.39 -1.78
C GLY A 7 -11.92 -10.59 -0.66
N TYR A 8 -11.26 -10.39 0.48
CA TYR A 8 -11.87 -9.71 1.64
C TYR A 8 -11.29 -8.31 1.85
N PRO A 9 -12.15 -7.28 2.04
CA PRO A 9 -11.72 -5.95 2.48
C PRO A 9 -11.12 -5.98 3.89
N SER A 10 -10.33 -4.95 4.22
CA SER A 10 -9.61 -4.87 5.50
C SER A 10 -10.47 -4.35 6.67
N ASP A 11 -11.71 -3.94 6.40
CA ASP A 11 -12.65 -3.36 7.35
C ASP A 11 -13.93 -4.20 7.49
N VAL A 12 -14.64 -4.00 8.60
CA VAL A 12 -15.88 -4.73 8.92
C VAL A 12 -16.99 -4.37 7.93
N GLU A 13 -16.98 -3.13 7.45
CA GLU A 13 -17.94 -2.56 6.53
C GLU A 13 -17.75 -3.05 5.10
N SER A 14 -16.69 -3.82 4.84
CA SER A 14 -16.36 -4.37 3.52
C SER A 14 -16.23 -3.28 2.45
N SER A 15 -15.59 -2.17 2.80
CA SER A 15 -15.45 -1.00 1.94
C SER A 15 -14.70 -1.34 0.67
N ASN A 16 -15.35 -1.14 -0.47
CA ASN A 16 -14.78 -1.40 -1.77
C ASN A 16 -14.66 -0.11 -2.59
N TYR A 17 -13.45 0.42 -2.69
CA TYR A 17 -13.19 1.60 -3.51
C TYR A 17 -12.97 1.20 -4.97
N ASP A 18 -13.87 1.65 -5.84
CA ASP A 18 -13.78 1.44 -7.28
C ASP A 18 -14.05 2.74 -8.05
N ALA A 19 -12.98 3.45 -8.39
CA ALA A 19 -13.04 4.68 -9.18
C ALA A 19 -13.34 4.47 -10.68
N GLY A 20 -13.41 3.23 -11.16
CA GLY A 20 -13.51 2.93 -12.58
C GLY A 20 -12.16 3.07 -13.31
N PHE A 21 -12.21 3.13 -14.64
CA PHE A 21 -11.04 3.29 -15.51
C PHE A 21 -11.29 4.38 -16.56
N GLY A 22 -11.35 5.65 -16.14
CA GLY A 22 -11.64 6.77 -17.03
C GLY A 22 -12.87 6.50 -17.90
N ASP A 23 -12.72 6.64 -19.21
CA ASP A 23 -13.80 6.39 -20.18
C ASP A 23 -14.00 4.89 -20.50
N CYS A 24 -13.09 4.01 -20.07
CA CYS A 24 -13.12 2.58 -20.42
C CYS A 24 -14.08 1.76 -19.55
N ARG A 25 -14.32 2.18 -18.30
CA ARG A 25 -15.22 1.49 -17.37
C ARG A 25 -15.72 2.46 -16.31
N ALA A 26 -17.04 2.49 -16.13
CA ALA A 26 -17.66 3.23 -15.03
C ALA A 26 -17.18 2.69 -13.67
N GLY A 27 -17.05 3.60 -12.70
CA GLY A 27 -16.77 3.25 -11.31
C GLY A 27 -17.92 2.46 -10.68
N GLY A 28 -17.58 1.77 -9.60
CA GLY A 28 -18.54 1.12 -8.73
C GLY A 28 -19.31 2.13 -7.89
N PRO A 29 -20.26 1.66 -7.06
CA PRO A 29 -20.93 2.52 -6.08
C PRO A 29 -19.92 3.12 -5.09
N GLU A 30 -20.20 4.32 -4.60
CA GLU A 30 -19.37 4.98 -3.57
C GLU A 30 -19.28 4.10 -2.30
N PRO A 31 -18.05 3.79 -1.84
CA PRO A 31 -17.87 2.98 -0.64
C PRO A 31 -18.31 3.71 0.63
N THR A 32 -18.84 2.93 1.58
CA THR A 32 -19.14 3.41 2.93
C THR A 32 -18.03 3.04 3.88
N TYR A 33 -17.12 3.98 4.16
CA TYR A 33 -15.90 3.73 4.94
C TYR A 33 -16.10 3.48 6.44
N GLY A 34 -17.31 3.63 6.97
CA GLY A 34 -17.62 3.38 8.39
C GLY A 34 -16.59 3.98 9.36
N ASP A 35 -15.93 3.11 10.11
CA ASP A 35 -14.91 3.45 11.11
C ASP A 35 -13.58 3.94 10.51
N GLY A 36 -13.36 3.66 9.22
CA GLY A 36 -12.16 3.96 8.45
C GLY A 36 -10.96 3.17 8.94
N VAL A 37 -10.57 2.11 8.23
CA VAL A 37 -9.42 1.28 8.62
C VAL A 37 -8.17 1.69 7.86
N VAL A 38 -7.05 1.83 8.58
CA VAL A 38 -5.73 2.05 8.00
C VAL A 38 -4.77 0.93 8.41
N THR A 39 -3.92 0.52 7.47
CA THR A 39 -2.93 -0.54 7.68
C THR A 39 -1.50 0.05 7.61
N PRO A 40 -0.66 -0.14 8.64
CA PRO A 40 0.71 0.39 8.64
C PRO A 40 1.56 -0.16 7.49
N HIS A 41 1.38 -1.41 7.07
CA HIS A 41 2.18 -2.02 5.99
C HIS A 41 2.07 -1.24 4.67
N ALA A 42 0.91 -0.68 4.36
CA ALA A 42 0.69 0.11 3.14
C ALA A 42 1.55 1.38 3.14
N ALA A 43 1.71 2.02 4.31
CA ALA A 43 2.62 3.16 4.45
C ALA A 43 4.07 2.75 4.21
N PHE A 44 4.53 1.61 4.74
CA PHE A 44 5.89 1.11 4.50
C PHE A 44 6.18 0.89 3.01
N LEU A 45 5.24 0.33 2.25
CA LEU A 45 5.40 0.12 0.81
C LEU A 45 5.63 1.42 0.02
N ALA A 46 5.20 2.56 0.56
CA ALA A 46 5.40 3.88 -0.04
C ALA A 46 6.77 4.54 0.27
N LEU A 47 7.62 3.90 1.08
CA LEU A 47 8.92 4.45 1.50
C LEU A 47 9.79 5.00 0.35
N PRO A 48 9.96 4.29 -0.79
CA PRO A 48 10.83 4.76 -1.87
C PRO A 48 10.31 6.04 -2.57
N TYR A 49 9.00 6.31 -2.45
CA TYR A 49 8.34 7.40 -3.17
C TYR A 49 8.12 8.63 -2.29
N ALA A 50 7.81 8.42 -1.01
CA ALA A 50 7.37 9.50 -0.11
C ALA A 50 7.92 9.33 1.32
N LYS A 51 9.21 8.98 1.45
CA LYS A 51 9.88 8.63 2.72
C LYS A 51 9.49 9.49 3.93
N ARG A 52 9.59 10.82 3.82
CA ARG A 52 9.27 11.73 4.94
C ARG A 52 7.80 11.62 5.35
N ALA A 53 6.89 11.63 4.37
CA ALA A 53 5.46 11.51 4.64
C ALA A 53 5.11 10.15 5.27
N VAL A 54 5.77 9.08 4.85
CA VAL A 54 5.62 7.75 5.44
C VAL A 54 6.06 7.74 6.91
N VAL A 55 7.25 8.24 7.20
CA VAL A 55 7.76 8.29 8.58
C VAL A 55 6.86 9.14 9.48
N ASP A 56 6.42 10.31 9.01
CA ASP A 56 5.50 11.17 9.73
C ASP A 56 4.14 10.49 9.98
N ASN A 57 3.64 9.73 9.00
CA ASN A 57 2.40 8.98 9.14
C ASN A 57 2.54 7.85 10.18
N LEU A 58 3.58 7.03 10.07
CA LEU A 58 3.86 5.93 11.02
C LEU A 58 4.04 6.43 12.45
N ALA A 59 4.69 7.59 12.64
CA ALA A 59 4.83 8.23 13.94
C ALA A 59 3.46 8.60 14.53
N LYS A 60 2.56 9.14 13.72
CA LYS A 60 1.17 9.46 14.14
C LYS A 60 0.37 8.20 14.45
N LEU A 61 0.49 7.14 13.65
CA LEU A 61 -0.19 5.86 13.92
C LEU A 61 0.26 5.28 15.26
N LYS A 62 1.56 5.31 15.54
CA LYS A 62 2.11 4.86 16.83
C LYS A 62 1.63 5.72 18.01
N ALA A 63 1.69 7.05 17.87
CA ALA A 63 1.40 7.95 18.99
C ALA A 63 -0.10 8.09 19.28
N ASN A 64 -0.94 8.10 18.25
CA ASN A 64 -2.34 8.49 18.38
C ASN A 64 -3.30 7.31 18.34
N LEU A 65 -2.92 6.18 17.74
CA LEU A 65 -3.82 5.05 17.48
C LEU A 65 -3.36 3.75 18.13
N GLY A 66 -2.29 3.76 18.95
CA GLY A 66 -1.82 2.57 19.68
C GLY A 66 -1.40 1.41 18.76
N ALA A 67 -1.11 1.69 17.49
CA ALA A 67 -0.92 0.66 16.45
C ALA A 67 0.43 -0.08 16.53
N TYR A 68 1.17 0.04 17.63
CA TYR A 68 2.52 -0.52 17.78
C TYR A 68 2.64 -1.33 19.07
N GLY A 69 2.97 -2.62 18.93
CA GLY A 69 3.16 -3.56 20.03
C GLY A 69 4.55 -4.22 20.01
N PRO A 70 4.74 -5.30 20.81
CA PRO A 70 6.02 -6.00 20.93
C PRO A 70 6.57 -6.56 19.61
N GLY A 71 5.69 -6.92 18.67
CA GLY A 71 6.05 -7.43 17.35
C GLY A 71 6.18 -6.37 16.26
N GLY A 72 6.11 -5.08 16.62
CA GLY A 72 6.09 -3.97 15.66
C GLY A 72 4.68 -3.42 15.44
N PHE A 73 4.42 -2.94 14.22
CA PHE A 73 3.09 -2.44 13.87
C PHE A 73 2.08 -3.58 13.74
N TYR A 74 0.90 -3.38 14.32
CA TYR A 74 -0.24 -4.28 14.13
C TYR A 74 -0.78 -4.21 12.69
N ASP A 75 -1.62 -5.19 12.35
CA ASP A 75 -2.22 -5.35 11.02
C ASP A 75 -2.99 -4.12 10.55
N ALA A 76 -3.90 -3.64 11.40
CA ALA A 76 -4.86 -2.61 11.07
C ALA A 76 -5.32 -1.84 12.31
N VAL A 77 -5.73 -0.58 12.11
CA VAL A 77 -6.42 0.21 13.13
C VAL A 77 -7.59 0.99 12.53
N ALA A 78 -8.73 0.96 13.21
CA ALA A 78 -9.87 1.79 12.89
C ALA A 78 -9.66 3.20 13.44
N VAL A 79 -9.71 4.22 12.57
CA VAL A 79 -9.31 5.59 12.87
C VAL A 79 -10.32 6.31 13.76
N ARG A 80 -11.62 6.02 13.62
CA ARG A 80 -12.67 6.68 14.41
C ARG A 80 -12.83 6.05 15.80
N SER A 81 -13.02 4.74 15.90
CA SER A 81 -13.16 4.07 17.20
C SER A 81 -11.84 3.86 17.95
N GLY A 82 -10.71 3.89 17.24
CA GLY A 82 -9.40 3.50 17.79
C GLY A 82 -9.26 1.99 18.00
N THR A 83 -10.18 1.17 17.46
CA THR A 83 -10.11 -0.29 17.58
C THR A 83 -8.88 -0.81 16.85
N VAL A 84 -7.97 -1.43 17.59
CA VAL A 84 -6.73 -2.01 17.05
C VAL A 84 -6.93 -3.50 16.79
N ALA A 85 -6.61 -3.94 15.59
CA ALA A 85 -6.50 -5.37 15.30
C ALA A 85 -5.15 -5.87 15.84
N GLU A 86 -5.09 -6.24 17.13
CA GLU A 86 -3.87 -6.72 17.81
C GLU A 86 -3.41 -8.11 17.32
N ARG A 87 -3.12 -8.20 16.02
CA ARG A 87 -2.63 -9.37 15.32
C ARG A 87 -1.45 -8.97 14.45
N TYR A 88 -0.59 -9.94 14.20
CA TYR A 88 0.52 -9.82 13.28
C TYR A 88 0.32 -10.85 12.17
N LEU A 89 -0.15 -10.41 11.00
CA LEU A 89 -0.20 -11.28 9.84
C LEU A 89 1.20 -11.39 9.23
N ALA A 90 1.66 -12.62 9.00
CA ALA A 90 2.98 -12.87 8.44
C ALA A 90 3.17 -12.18 7.08
N LEU A 91 2.09 -12.10 6.28
CA LEU A 91 2.07 -11.38 5.01
C LEU A 91 2.41 -9.89 5.18
N ASP A 92 1.72 -9.20 6.09
CA ASP A 92 1.89 -7.77 6.34
C ASP A 92 3.27 -7.47 6.90
N GLN A 93 3.74 -8.28 7.84
CA GLN A 93 5.09 -8.14 8.40
C GLN A 93 6.16 -8.41 7.33
N ALA A 94 5.94 -9.37 6.43
CA ALA A 94 6.86 -9.62 5.31
C ALA A 94 6.92 -8.42 4.35
N MET A 95 5.80 -7.76 4.06
CA MET A 95 5.77 -6.55 3.24
C MET A 95 6.53 -5.39 3.91
N ILE A 96 6.37 -5.20 5.22
CA ILE A 96 7.13 -4.20 6.00
C ILE A 96 8.63 -4.49 5.91
N MET A 97 9.03 -5.73 6.19
CA MET A 97 10.44 -6.12 6.17
C MET A 97 11.04 -6.04 4.76
N GLY A 98 10.27 -6.39 3.72
CA GLY A 98 10.68 -6.26 2.32
C GLY A 98 10.90 -4.80 1.92
N ALA A 99 9.97 -3.91 2.30
CA ALA A 99 10.10 -2.47 2.05
C ALA A 99 11.32 -1.87 2.77
N LEU A 100 11.53 -2.22 4.04
CA LEU A 100 12.70 -1.80 4.81
C LEU A 100 14.00 -2.36 4.24
N GLY A 101 14.02 -3.63 3.82
CA GLY A 101 15.18 -4.26 3.19
C GLY A 101 15.56 -3.60 1.87
N ASN A 102 14.59 -3.10 1.11
CA ASN A 102 14.87 -2.28 -0.07
C ASN A 102 15.34 -0.87 0.31
N GLU A 103 14.65 -0.19 1.22
CA GLU A 103 14.98 1.19 1.59
C GLU A 103 16.35 1.31 2.27
N LEU A 104 16.69 0.40 3.17
CA LEU A 104 17.93 0.43 3.96
C LEU A 104 19.06 -0.39 3.32
N GLY A 105 18.71 -1.42 2.54
CA GLY A 105 19.64 -2.34 1.90
C GLY A 105 19.90 -2.03 0.43
N ASP A 106 19.63 -0.79 -0.01
CA ASP A 106 19.87 -0.33 -1.39
C ASP A 106 19.14 -1.21 -2.43
N GLY A 107 17.88 -1.54 -2.19
CA GLY A 107 17.09 -2.39 -3.08
C GLY A 107 17.47 -3.87 -3.00
N SER A 108 17.93 -4.37 -1.85
CA SER A 108 18.39 -5.76 -1.69
C SER A 108 17.40 -6.82 -2.19
N ILE A 109 16.11 -6.67 -1.88
CA ILE A 109 15.06 -7.59 -2.31
C ILE A 109 14.81 -7.46 -3.81
N HIS A 110 14.77 -6.23 -4.34
CA HIS A 110 14.65 -6.00 -5.78
C HIS A 110 15.80 -6.63 -6.56
N ARG A 111 17.05 -6.44 -6.12
CA ARG A 111 18.22 -7.04 -6.78
C ARG A 111 18.23 -8.56 -6.72
N ALA A 112 17.79 -9.13 -5.60
CA ALA A 112 17.66 -10.58 -5.48
C ALA A 112 16.61 -11.15 -6.44
N PHE A 113 15.52 -10.41 -6.68
CA PHE A 113 14.44 -10.82 -7.57
C PHE A 113 14.75 -10.59 -9.06
N VAL A 114 15.35 -9.46 -9.42
CA VAL A 114 15.62 -9.06 -10.82
C VAL A 114 16.82 -9.82 -11.37
N THR A 115 16.60 -11.09 -11.67
CA THR A 115 17.59 -11.95 -12.33
C THR A 115 17.62 -11.71 -13.84
N PRO A 116 18.69 -12.12 -14.55
CA PRO A 116 18.75 -12.03 -16.00
C PRO A 116 17.59 -12.77 -16.71
N GLN A 117 17.02 -13.80 -16.10
CA GLN A 117 15.86 -14.51 -16.64
C GLN A 117 14.59 -13.66 -16.56
N ILE A 118 14.34 -13.03 -15.40
CA ILE A 118 13.21 -12.11 -15.20
C ILE A 118 13.33 -10.93 -16.15
N GLU A 119 14.51 -10.35 -16.27
CA GLU A 119 14.76 -9.22 -17.16
C GLU A 119 14.47 -9.58 -18.63
N ARG A 120 14.97 -10.72 -19.12
CA ARG A 120 14.70 -11.16 -20.50
C ARG A 120 13.21 -11.37 -20.77
N ALA A 121 12.44 -11.81 -19.77
CA ALA A 121 11.01 -12.03 -19.90
C ALA A 121 10.22 -10.71 -19.88
N LEU A 122 10.58 -9.78 -19.00
CA LEU A 122 9.82 -8.53 -18.81
C LEU A 122 10.20 -7.42 -19.79
N ARG A 123 11.48 -7.33 -20.19
CA ARG A 123 11.99 -6.25 -21.04
C ARG A 123 11.21 -6.06 -22.35
N PRO A 124 10.81 -7.10 -23.10
CA PRO A 124 9.99 -6.92 -24.29
C PRO A 124 8.60 -6.35 -23.98
N LEU A 125 8.00 -6.73 -22.83
CA LEU A 125 6.68 -6.27 -22.43
C LEU A 125 6.71 -4.79 -22.06
N MET A 126 7.69 -4.38 -21.25
CA MET A 126 7.87 -2.97 -20.87
C MET A 126 8.22 -2.09 -22.07
N ALA A 127 8.94 -2.62 -23.07
CA ALA A 127 9.29 -1.85 -24.28
C ALA A 127 8.07 -1.49 -25.17
N MET A 128 6.91 -2.13 -24.97
CA MET A 128 5.68 -1.77 -25.66
C MET A 128 5.00 -0.55 -25.04
N GLU A 129 5.32 -0.22 -23.78
CA GLU A 129 4.70 0.89 -23.07
C GLU A 129 5.20 2.22 -23.63
N THR A 130 4.27 3.04 -24.14
CA THR A 130 4.56 4.41 -24.56
C THR A 130 4.26 5.36 -23.41
N PHE A 131 5.29 5.78 -22.69
CA PHE A 131 5.14 6.77 -21.61
C PHE A 131 5.03 8.18 -22.19
N ASN A 132 3.85 8.78 -22.10
CA ASN A 132 3.66 10.21 -22.34
C ASN A 132 3.35 10.90 -21.01
N VAL A 133 4.12 11.93 -20.67
CA VAL A 133 3.76 12.85 -19.60
C VAL A 133 2.82 13.89 -20.22
N PRO A 134 1.56 14.01 -19.77
CA PRO A 134 0.69 15.10 -20.22
C PRO A 134 1.36 16.42 -19.87
N ALA A 135 1.71 17.22 -20.88
CA ALA A 135 2.24 18.55 -20.66
C ALA A 135 1.14 19.42 -20.03
N ARG A 136 1.32 19.75 -18.74
CA ARG A 136 0.49 20.67 -17.91
C ARG A 136 -0.78 20.05 -17.30
N GLN A 137 -0.66 19.57 -16.07
CA GLN A 137 -1.74 19.65 -15.06
C GLN A 137 -1.26 20.60 -13.97
N GLY A 138 -1.58 21.88 -14.13
CA GLY A 138 -1.13 22.95 -13.27
C GLY A 138 -1.74 24.28 -13.71
N ALA A 139 -3.06 24.36 -13.63
CA ALA A 139 -3.86 25.60 -13.54
C ALA A 139 -5.35 25.22 -13.54
N VAL A 140 -5.95 25.08 -12.35
CA VAL A 140 -7.18 25.78 -11.91
C VAL A 140 -7.07 25.94 -10.40
#